data_AF-A0A2A5H7C9-F1
#
_entry.id   AF-A0A2A5H7C9-F1
#
_cell.length_a   1.000
_cell.length_b   1.000
_cell.length_c   1.000
_cell.angle_alpha   90.00
_cell.angle_beta   90.00
_cell.angle_gamma   90.00
#
_symmetry.space_group_name_H-M   'P 1'
#
loop_
_entity.id
_entity.type
_entity.pdbx_description
1 polymer ?
#
loop_
_entity_poly.entity_id
_entity_poly.type
_entity_poly.pdbx_seq_one_letter_code
_entity_poly.pdbx_strand_id
1 'polypeptide(L)'
;MKNFSIQLITLLLLTTSGKAVAQDKKIEDLNFLYVDEKYDKLVDRSIKLMDDATYRKHPMPYLYAAMGLYEISKLPEKYSVGERDSDYPKPLKDAEKYIYKYVKAEAKAQKYFDDYEPTMEDYKEFFINIADTANKLGQHLFLVDKPRKAALEYKYAFKAIPNDPVLQLWQGISEIKSMNAVEGEKNAREAMALIDEKFEPSTATAGVISSGMLILEEYFTQAGDMEMAAKAKKMVEVFKKYDPEVLDKKKQEEKKQKAKEKDVVMKKFYSDEDDEDNQDLKKGKVIIDQDVKNADKKLDEIEDDFDN
;
A
#
# COMPACT_ATOMS: atom_id res chain seq x y z
N MET A 1 -25.07 25.78 18.34
CA MET A 1 -23.60 25.64 18.43
C MET A 1 -23.30 24.17 18.71
N LYS A 2 -22.73 23.47 17.73
CA LYS A 2 -22.45 22.03 17.82
C LYS A 2 -21.15 21.83 18.59
N ASN A 3 -21.22 21.10 19.70
CA ASN A 3 -20.04 20.67 20.45
C ASN A 3 -19.33 19.57 19.65
N PHE A 4 -18.09 19.84 19.25
CA PHE A 4 -17.20 18.85 18.67
C PHE A 4 -16.73 17.90 19.77
N SER A 5 -17.23 16.66 19.77
CA SER A 5 -16.63 15.57 20.53
C SER A 5 -15.33 15.14 19.85
N ILE A 6 -14.21 15.50 20.45
CA ILE A 6 -12.87 15.00 20.09
C ILE A 6 -12.81 13.53 20.53
N GLN A 7 -12.77 12.61 19.56
CA GLN A 7 -12.48 11.21 19.84
C GLN A 7 -10.97 11.06 20.11
N LEU A 8 -10.66 10.62 21.32
CA LEU A 8 -9.33 10.33 21.84
C LEU A 8 -8.80 9.05 21.17
N ILE A 9 -7.84 9.17 20.25
CA ILE A 9 -7.12 8.02 19.70
C ILE A 9 -6.24 7.46 20.83
N THR A 10 -6.57 6.26 21.28
CA THR A 10 -5.87 5.57 22.35
C THR A 10 -4.57 4.98 21.79
N LEU A 11 -3.45 5.50 22.28
CA LEU A 11 -2.09 5.03 22.00
C LEU A 11 -1.92 3.61 22.55
N LEU A 12 -1.82 2.62 21.66
CA LEU A 12 -1.49 1.24 22.04
C LEU A 12 0.03 1.13 22.24
N LEU A 13 0.51 1.35 23.47
CA LEU A 13 1.85 0.91 23.85
C LEU A 13 1.87 -0.62 23.90
N LEU A 14 2.47 -1.25 22.88
CA LEU A 14 2.95 -2.62 23.02
C LEU A 14 4.12 -2.61 24.01
N THR A 15 3.85 -2.99 25.26
CA THR A 15 4.90 -3.37 26.21
C THR A 15 5.32 -4.81 25.91
N THR A 16 6.25 -4.98 24.99
CA THR A 16 7.07 -6.20 24.95
C THR A 16 8.21 -6.01 25.93
N SER A 17 8.26 -6.87 26.95
CA SER A 17 9.35 -6.96 27.92
C SER A 17 10.58 -7.57 27.25
N GLY A 18 11.19 -6.85 26.31
CA GLY A 18 12.52 -7.12 25.78
C GLY A 18 13.57 -6.46 26.68
N LYS A 19 14.76 -7.04 26.76
CA LYS A 19 15.90 -6.44 27.48
C LYS A 19 16.07 -5.00 26.98
N ALA A 20 16.08 -4.04 27.89
CA ALA A 20 16.38 -2.65 27.56
C ALA A 20 17.83 -2.58 27.05
N VAL A 21 17.99 -2.66 25.73
CA VAL A 21 19.21 -2.24 25.03
C VAL A 21 19.33 -0.75 25.30
N ALA A 22 20.49 -0.30 25.75
CA ALA A 22 20.79 1.12 25.79
C ALA A 22 20.79 1.62 24.33
N GLN A 23 19.64 2.07 23.85
CA GLN A 23 19.51 2.66 22.53
C GLN A 23 20.41 3.89 22.50
N ASP A 24 21.23 3.99 21.44
CA ASP A 24 22.11 5.14 21.27
C ASP A 24 21.25 6.40 21.13
N LYS A 25 21.41 7.34 22.06
CA LYS A 25 20.64 8.60 22.10
C LYS A 25 20.59 9.32 20.75
N LYS A 26 21.67 9.28 19.95
CA LYS A 26 21.68 9.93 18.63
C LYS A 26 20.77 9.24 17.61
N ILE A 27 20.54 7.94 17.75
CA ILE A 27 19.60 7.16 16.94
C ILE A 27 18.17 7.36 17.45
N GLU A 28 17.96 7.39 18.78
CA GLU A 28 16.65 7.75 19.36
C GLU A 28 16.17 9.13 18.90
N ASP A 29 17.08 10.11 18.85
CA ASP A 29 16.80 11.46 18.34
C ASP A 29 16.24 11.42 16.90
N LEU A 30 16.66 10.48 16.05
CA LEU A 30 16.12 10.32 14.70
C LEU A 30 14.65 9.86 14.73
N ASN A 31 14.32 8.93 15.62
CA ASN A 31 12.94 8.48 15.77
C ASN A 31 12.02 9.64 16.21
N PHE A 32 12.46 10.46 17.17
CA PHE A 32 11.71 11.64 17.59
C PHE A 32 11.50 12.63 16.44
N LEU A 33 12.54 12.88 15.62
CA LEU A 33 12.39 13.74 14.44
C LEU A 33 11.41 13.18 13.41
N TYR A 34 11.36 11.85 13.24
CA TYR A 34 10.40 11.19 12.35
C TYR A 34 8.96 11.32 12.88
N VAL A 35 8.75 11.02 14.16
CA VAL A 35 7.43 11.11 14.82
C VAL A 35 6.91 12.55 14.89
N ASP A 36 7.80 13.52 15.09
CA ASP A 36 7.47 14.95 15.06
C ASP A 36 7.25 15.51 13.64
N GLU A 37 7.31 14.67 12.60
CA GLU A 37 7.17 15.04 11.18
C GLU A 37 8.18 16.10 10.70
N LYS A 38 9.34 16.17 11.37
CA LYS A 38 10.45 17.09 11.05
C LYS A 38 11.39 16.42 10.04
N TYR A 39 10.86 16.07 8.88
CA TYR A 39 11.54 15.21 7.91
C TYR A 39 12.82 15.81 7.31
N ASP A 40 12.87 17.13 7.09
CA ASP A 40 14.07 17.86 6.67
C ASP A 40 15.21 17.68 7.68
N LYS A 41 14.90 17.93 8.96
CA LYS A 41 15.85 17.77 10.06
C LYS A 41 16.26 16.32 10.26
N LEU A 42 15.33 15.39 10.06
CA LEU A 42 15.60 13.95 10.11
C LEU A 42 16.65 13.57 9.06
N VAL A 43 16.47 14.02 7.82
CA VAL A 43 17.40 13.74 6.72
C VAL A 43 18.77 14.36 7.01
N ASP A 44 18.80 15.65 7.39
CA ASP A 44 20.05 16.34 7.73
C ASP A 44 20.81 15.66 8.86
N ARG A 45 20.09 15.29 9.93
CA ARG A 45 20.71 14.65 11.10
C ARG A 45 21.22 13.25 10.76
N SER A 46 20.44 12.50 9.99
CA SER A 46 20.83 11.17 9.50
C SER A 46 22.11 11.25 8.65
N ILE A 47 22.19 12.20 7.71
CA ILE A 47 23.38 12.39 6.86
C ILE A 47 24.59 12.76 7.71
N LYS A 48 24.45 13.67 8.67
CA LYS A 48 25.55 14.04 9.59
C LYS A 48 26.07 12.84 10.38
N LEU A 49 25.21 11.90 10.77
CA LEU A 49 25.65 10.66 11.42
C LEU A 49 26.39 9.74 10.46
N MET A 50 26.02 9.70 9.17
CA MET A 50 26.79 8.91 8.18
C MET A 50 28.22 9.43 8.01
N ASP A 51 28.47 10.71 8.24
CA ASP A 51 29.80 11.31 8.16
C ASP A 51 30.65 11.00 9.42
N ASP A 52 30.01 10.82 10.58
CA ASP A 52 30.65 10.45 11.84
C ASP A 52 31.27 9.04 11.74
N ALA A 53 32.55 8.92 12.11
CA ALA A 53 33.30 7.66 12.03
C ALA A 53 32.65 6.52 12.84
N THR A 54 31.92 6.86 13.90
CA THR A 54 31.21 5.92 14.78
C THR A 54 29.98 5.34 14.09
N TYR A 55 29.20 6.17 13.40
CA TYR A 55 27.88 5.80 12.87
C TYR A 55 27.88 5.53 11.37
N ARG A 56 28.97 5.84 10.65
CA ARG A 56 29.08 5.57 9.20
C ARG A 56 28.77 4.13 8.81
N LYS A 57 29.08 3.17 9.70
CA LYS A 57 28.81 1.75 9.49
C LYS A 57 27.47 1.29 10.07
N HIS A 58 26.85 2.11 10.90
CA HIS A 58 25.57 1.79 11.53
C HIS A 58 24.45 1.88 10.48
N PRO A 59 23.53 0.92 10.42
CA PRO A 59 22.47 0.92 9.40
C PRO A 59 21.40 1.99 9.63
N MET A 60 21.03 2.27 10.88
CA MET A 60 19.90 3.15 11.21
C MET A 60 19.93 4.56 10.60
N PRO A 61 21.07 5.30 10.55
CA PRO A 61 21.11 6.58 9.84
C PRO A 61 20.67 6.46 8.38
N TYR A 62 21.03 5.38 7.68
CA TYR A 62 20.62 5.17 6.29
C TYR A 62 19.11 4.93 6.18
N LEU A 63 18.54 4.15 7.11
CA LEU A 63 17.10 3.89 7.15
C LEU A 63 16.31 5.17 7.40
N TYR A 64 16.67 5.94 8.42
CA TYR A 64 15.97 7.18 8.77
C TYR A 64 16.10 8.26 7.69
N ALA A 65 17.25 8.36 7.01
CA ALA A 65 17.37 9.22 5.84
C ALA A 65 16.38 8.81 4.73
N ALA A 66 16.26 7.50 4.47
CA ALA A 66 15.31 7.01 3.49
C ALA A 66 13.85 7.29 3.88
N MET A 67 13.48 7.05 5.15
CA MET A 67 12.14 7.34 5.66
C MET A 67 11.80 8.82 5.54
N GLY A 68 12.71 9.72 5.96
CA GLY A 68 12.50 11.17 5.84
C GLY A 68 12.34 11.62 4.39
N LEU A 69 13.19 11.14 3.48
CA LEU A 69 13.09 11.45 2.05
C LEU A 69 11.80 10.90 1.44
N TYR A 70 11.35 9.72 1.86
CA TYR A 70 10.07 9.18 1.39
C TYR A 70 8.90 10.06 1.82
N GLU A 71 8.85 10.53 3.07
CA GLU A 71 7.79 11.45 3.50
C GLU A 71 7.87 12.80 2.80
N ILE A 72 9.08 13.35 2.59
CA ILE A 72 9.29 14.56 1.78
C ILE A 72 8.72 14.38 0.37
N SER A 73 8.89 13.21 -0.24
CA SER A 73 8.39 12.93 -1.61
C SER A 73 6.85 13.04 -1.73
N LYS A 74 6.12 12.88 -0.62
CA LYS A 74 4.66 12.99 -0.57
C LYS A 74 4.19 14.43 -0.32
N LEU A 75 5.11 15.36 -0.06
CA LEU A 75 4.82 16.74 0.33
C LEU A 75 5.42 17.74 -0.68
N PRO A 76 5.03 17.67 -1.97
CA PRO A 76 5.67 18.46 -3.02
C PRO A 76 5.55 19.96 -2.82
N GLU A 77 4.45 20.45 -2.27
CA GLU A 77 4.20 21.87 -2.02
C GLU A 77 5.11 22.45 -0.92
N LYS A 78 5.45 21.64 0.09
CA LYS A 78 6.27 22.09 1.22
C LYS A 78 7.76 22.11 0.90
N TYR A 79 8.21 21.19 0.05
CA TYR A 79 9.64 20.94 -0.22
C TYR A 79 10.05 21.20 -1.68
N SER A 80 9.18 21.82 -2.48
CA SER A 80 9.45 22.11 -3.90
C SER A 80 9.96 20.89 -4.67
N VAL A 81 9.30 19.74 -4.46
CA VAL A 81 9.77 18.46 -5.02
C VAL A 81 9.69 18.48 -6.54
N GLY A 82 10.77 18.04 -7.19
CA GLY A 82 10.86 17.99 -8.66
C GLY A 82 11.37 19.27 -9.30
N GLU A 83 11.51 20.36 -8.54
CA GLU A 83 12.21 21.55 -8.99
C GLU A 83 13.72 21.30 -9.04
N ARG A 84 14.38 21.77 -10.10
CA ARG A 84 15.81 21.48 -10.32
C ARG A 84 16.69 22.08 -9.23
N ASP A 85 16.32 23.24 -8.71
CA ASP A 85 17.11 24.04 -7.79
C ASP A 85 16.61 23.90 -6.33
N SER A 86 15.73 22.92 -6.06
CA SER A 86 15.28 22.54 -4.70
C SER A 86 16.32 21.67 -4.00
N ASP A 87 16.30 21.68 -2.67
CA ASP A 87 17.07 20.76 -1.82
C ASP A 87 16.67 19.29 -2.03
N TYR A 88 15.44 19.05 -2.50
CA TYR A 88 14.87 17.71 -2.71
C TYR A 88 14.32 17.54 -4.13
N PRO A 89 15.17 17.49 -5.16
CA PRO A 89 14.73 17.39 -6.55
C PRO A 89 14.16 16.00 -6.88
N LYS A 90 14.68 14.93 -6.25
CA LYS A 90 14.27 13.53 -6.51
C LYS A 90 14.22 12.68 -5.22
N PRO A 91 13.40 13.08 -4.23
CA PRO A 91 13.44 12.52 -2.88
C PRO A 91 13.13 11.02 -2.85
N LEU A 92 12.17 10.51 -3.64
CA LEU A 92 11.89 9.07 -3.71
C LEU A 92 13.12 8.26 -4.15
N LYS A 93 13.76 8.70 -5.24
CA LYS A 93 14.97 8.05 -5.76
C LYS A 93 16.14 8.12 -4.76
N ASP A 94 16.27 9.24 -4.06
CA ASP A 94 17.27 9.38 -3.01
C ASP A 94 16.94 8.47 -1.80
N ALA A 95 15.67 8.30 -1.45
CA ALA A 95 15.23 7.34 -0.45
C ALA A 95 15.64 5.90 -0.82
N GLU A 96 15.35 5.45 -2.04
CA GLU A 96 15.76 4.13 -2.54
C GLU A 96 17.28 3.93 -2.49
N LYS A 97 18.05 4.97 -2.83
CA LYS A 97 19.51 4.95 -2.71
C LYS A 97 19.96 4.75 -1.26
N TYR A 98 19.29 5.37 -0.29
CA TYR A 98 19.60 5.19 1.13
C TYR A 98 19.14 3.83 1.64
N ILE A 99 18.02 3.28 1.16
CA ILE A 99 17.62 1.89 1.43
C ILE A 99 18.68 0.91 0.94
N TYR A 100 19.19 1.08 -0.27
CA TYR A 100 20.27 0.23 -0.79
C TYR A 100 21.52 0.26 0.10
N LYS A 101 21.87 1.43 0.64
CA LYS A 101 22.98 1.57 1.59
C LYS A 101 22.65 0.91 2.94
N TYR A 102 21.43 1.06 3.43
CA TYR A 102 20.93 0.42 4.64
C TYR A 102 21.04 -1.11 4.53
N VAL A 103 20.52 -1.73 3.48
CA VAL A 103 20.58 -3.19 3.27
C VAL A 103 22.03 -3.69 3.30
N LYS A 104 22.96 -2.95 2.69
CA LYS A 104 24.39 -3.26 2.72
C LYS A 104 25.05 -3.09 4.09
N ALA A 105 24.61 -2.09 4.85
CA ALA A 105 25.11 -1.84 6.20
C ALA A 105 24.58 -2.91 7.16
N GLU A 106 23.29 -3.22 7.09
CA GLU A 106 22.63 -4.25 7.89
C GLU A 106 23.26 -5.63 7.70
N ALA A 107 23.51 -6.04 6.44
CA ALA A 107 24.19 -7.30 6.14
C ALA A 107 25.61 -7.43 6.74
N LYS A 108 26.20 -6.31 7.19
CA LYS A 108 27.52 -6.26 7.82
C LYS A 108 27.46 -5.77 9.27
N ALA A 109 26.29 -5.46 9.80
CA ALA A 109 26.16 -4.77 11.07
C ALA A 109 26.69 -5.62 12.23
N GLN A 110 26.38 -6.92 12.25
CA GLN A 110 26.91 -7.87 13.24
C GLN A 110 28.45 -7.92 13.31
N LYS A 111 29.15 -7.59 12.22
CA LYS A 111 30.62 -7.54 12.19
C LYS A 111 31.19 -6.34 12.93
N TYR A 112 30.41 -5.26 13.04
CA TYR A 112 30.86 -3.97 13.60
C TYR A 112 30.20 -3.64 14.93
N PHE A 113 29.09 -4.30 15.24
CA PHE A 113 28.26 -4.05 16.41
C PHE A 113 27.77 -5.40 16.93
N ASP A 114 28.39 -5.90 18.00
CA ASP A 114 28.14 -7.25 18.54
C ASP A 114 26.69 -7.43 19.04
N ASP A 115 26.07 -6.35 19.52
CA ASP A 115 24.71 -6.33 20.05
C ASP A 115 23.67 -5.82 19.02
N TYR A 116 24.03 -5.75 17.74
CA TYR A 116 23.08 -5.29 16.73
C TYR A 116 22.01 -6.34 16.44
N GLU A 117 20.75 -5.95 16.56
CA GLU A 117 19.61 -6.76 16.14
C GLU A 117 19.18 -6.33 14.72
N PRO A 118 18.98 -7.27 13.77
CA PRO A 118 18.41 -6.97 12.46
C PRO A 118 17.06 -6.27 12.58
N THR A 119 16.88 -5.20 11.82
CA THR A 119 15.69 -4.34 11.90
C THR A 119 14.82 -4.42 10.65
N MET A 120 15.23 -5.17 9.62
CA MET A 120 14.49 -5.23 8.35
C MET A 120 13.02 -5.68 8.52
N GLU A 121 12.75 -6.60 9.45
CA GLU A 121 11.40 -7.08 9.74
C GLU A 121 10.53 -6.01 10.42
N ASP A 122 11.10 -5.22 11.34
CA ASP A 122 10.40 -4.14 12.04
C ASP A 122 9.93 -3.06 11.07
N TYR A 123 10.67 -2.86 9.99
CA TYR A 123 10.39 -1.84 8.97
C TYR A 123 9.83 -2.43 7.66
N LYS A 124 9.32 -3.67 7.67
CA LYS A 124 8.79 -4.32 6.46
C LYS A 124 7.72 -3.51 5.74
N GLU A 125 6.83 -2.85 6.48
CA GLU A 125 5.74 -2.05 5.90
C GLU A 125 6.30 -0.84 5.16
N PHE A 126 7.37 -0.23 5.66
CA PHE A 126 8.06 0.85 4.96
C PHE A 126 8.64 0.36 3.62
N PHE A 127 9.30 -0.80 3.59
CA PHE A 127 9.81 -1.36 2.34
C PHE A 127 8.67 -1.69 1.36
N ILE A 128 7.56 -2.26 1.84
CA ILE A 128 6.37 -2.51 1.01
C ILE A 128 5.84 -1.20 0.42
N ASN A 129 5.74 -0.12 1.21
CA ASN A 129 5.27 1.18 0.74
C ASN A 129 6.18 1.79 -0.33
N ILE A 130 7.50 1.63 -0.18
CA ILE A 130 8.47 2.05 -1.20
C ILE A 130 8.28 1.25 -2.48
N ALA A 131 8.20 -0.09 -2.39
CA ALA A 131 7.95 -0.95 -3.55
C ALA A 131 6.63 -0.59 -4.24
N ASP A 132 5.56 -0.33 -3.49
CA ASP A 132 4.24 0.01 -4.03
C ASP A 132 4.28 1.37 -4.74
N THR A 133 4.94 2.36 -4.15
CA THR A 133 5.09 3.70 -4.74
C THR A 133 5.90 3.62 -6.04
N ALA A 134 7.05 2.95 -6.01
CA ALA A 134 7.90 2.78 -7.18
C ALA A 134 7.21 1.94 -8.27
N ASN A 135 6.45 0.90 -7.88
CA ASN A 135 5.67 0.10 -8.81
C ASN A 135 4.58 0.93 -9.49
N LYS A 136 3.79 1.70 -8.73
CA LYS A 136 2.76 2.61 -9.29
C LYS A 136 3.37 3.62 -10.26
N LEU A 137 4.49 4.24 -9.89
CA LEU A 137 5.19 5.19 -10.74
C LEU A 137 5.75 4.51 -12.00
N GLY A 138 6.37 3.35 -11.85
CA GLY A 138 6.90 2.53 -12.94
C GLY A 138 5.82 2.12 -13.93
N GLN A 139 4.69 1.59 -13.45
CA GLN A 139 3.50 1.27 -14.26
C GLN A 139 2.98 2.51 -14.99
N HIS A 140 2.80 3.63 -14.29
CA HIS A 140 2.35 4.87 -14.91
C HIS A 140 3.28 5.29 -16.04
N LEU A 141 4.61 5.31 -15.80
CA LEU A 141 5.62 5.65 -16.80
C LEU A 141 5.60 4.69 -17.99
N PHE A 142 5.37 3.41 -17.76
CA PHE A 142 5.27 2.40 -18.82
C PHE A 142 4.03 2.61 -19.70
N LEU A 143 2.89 2.96 -19.09
CA LEU A 143 1.62 3.23 -19.77
C LEU A 143 1.64 4.53 -20.58
N VAL A 144 2.29 5.58 -20.08
CA VAL A 144 2.45 6.87 -20.81
C VAL A 144 3.63 6.87 -21.79
N ASP A 145 4.04 5.68 -22.23
CA ASP A 145 5.10 5.42 -23.21
C ASP A 145 6.47 6.05 -22.87
N LYS A 146 6.85 5.98 -21.59
CA LYS A 146 8.18 6.36 -21.09
C LYS A 146 8.94 5.15 -20.54
N PRO A 147 9.15 4.07 -21.34
CA PRO A 147 9.70 2.80 -20.86
C PRO A 147 11.14 2.92 -20.31
N ARG A 148 11.96 3.83 -20.85
CA ARG A 148 13.31 4.09 -20.29
C ARG A 148 13.26 4.62 -18.86
N LYS A 149 12.27 5.47 -18.55
CA LYS A 149 12.10 6.01 -17.20
C LYS A 149 11.51 4.95 -16.28
N ALA A 150 10.55 4.15 -16.76
CA ALA A 150 10.01 3.01 -16.02
C ALA A 150 11.10 2.00 -15.65
N ALA A 151 11.95 1.62 -16.62
CA ALA A 151 13.10 0.74 -16.39
C ALA A 151 14.04 1.30 -15.31
N LEU A 152 14.32 2.60 -15.36
CA LEU A 152 15.16 3.26 -14.38
C LEU A 152 14.54 3.22 -12.97
N GLU A 153 13.24 3.47 -12.86
CA GLU A 153 12.49 3.42 -11.60
C GLU A 153 12.57 2.02 -10.99
N TYR A 154 12.17 0.99 -11.73
CA TYR A 154 12.22 -0.40 -11.27
C TYR A 154 13.64 -0.85 -10.92
N LYS A 155 14.66 -0.37 -11.64
CA LYS A 155 16.07 -0.66 -11.34
C LYS A 155 16.50 -0.12 -9.98
N TYR A 156 16.04 1.06 -9.57
CA TYR A 156 16.37 1.58 -8.24
C TYR A 156 15.54 0.90 -7.15
N ALA A 157 14.26 0.66 -7.40
CA ALA A 157 13.38 -0.07 -6.51
C ALA A 157 13.90 -1.49 -6.21
N PHE A 158 14.30 -2.25 -7.24
CA PHE A 158 14.85 -3.59 -7.07
C PHE A 158 16.20 -3.57 -6.32
N LYS A 159 17.04 -2.55 -6.53
CA LYS A 159 18.28 -2.41 -5.74
C LYS A 159 17.99 -2.15 -4.27
N ALA A 160 16.96 -1.35 -3.97
CA ALA A 160 16.53 -1.08 -2.62
C ALA A 160 15.90 -2.33 -1.98
N ILE A 161 15.10 -3.07 -2.74
CA ILE A 161 14.28 -4.19 -2.27
C ILE A 161 14.56 -5.40 -3.18
N PRO A 162 15.73 -6.06 -3.03
CA PRO A 162 16.13 -7.17 -3.90
C PRO A 162 15.30 -8.44 -3.69
N ASN A 163 14.52 -8.51 -2.61
CA ASN A 163 13.70 -9.67 -2.29
C ASN A 163 12.35 -9.69 -3.04
N ASP A 164 12.00 -8.62 -3.77
CA ASP A 164 10.81 -8.60 -4.63
C ASP A 164 11.22 -8.78 -6.11
N PRO A 165 11.21 -10.02 -6.64
CA PRO A 165 11.60 -10.29 -8.02
C PRO A 165 10.63 -9.70 -9.05
N VAL A 166 9.41 -9.29 -8.65
CA VAL A 166 8.46 -8.65 -9.57
C VAL A 166 8.95 -7.25 -9.97
N LEU A 167 9.70 -6.57 -9.10
CA LEU A 167 10.37 -5.32 -9.45
C LEU A 167 11.43 -5.54 -10.55
N GLN A 168 12.21 -6.61 -10.45
CA GLN A 168 13.20 -6.97 -11.48
C GLN A 168 12.52 -7.42 -12.79
N LEU A 169 11.40 -8.13 -12.69
CA LEU A 169 10.58 -8.53 -13.84
C LEU A 169 10.18 -7.30 -14.65
N TRP A 170 9.62 -6.29 -13.98
CA TRP A 170 9.15 -5.06 -14.62
C TRP A 170 10.28 -4.12 -15.05
N GLN A 171 11.45 -4.18 -14.40
CA GLN A 171 12.67 -3.61 -14.95
C GLN A 171 12.96 -4.21 -16.33
N GLY A 172 13.00 -5.54 -16.43
CA GLY A 172 13.30 -6.25 -17.67
C GLY A 172 12.29 -5.95 -18.78
N ILE A 173 10.99 -6.00 -18.47
CA ILE A 173 9.91 -5.65 -19.41
C ILE A 173 10.08 -4.22 -19.95
N SER A 174 10.38 -3.27 -19.06
CA SER A 174 10.57 -1.88 -19.44
C SER A 174 11.84 -1.67 -20.28
N GLU A 175 12.91 -2.41 -19.99
CA GLU A 175 14.14 -2.39 -20.77
C GLU A 175 13.92 -2.93 -22.19
N ILE A 176 13.21 -4.06 -22.33
CA ILE A 176 12.79 -4.64 -23.62
C ILE A 176 12.00 -3.60 -24.43
N LYS A 177 10.94 -3.03 -23.85
CA LYS A 177 10.12 -2.00 -24.50
C LYS A 177 10.95 -0.76 -24.90
N SER A 178 12.02 -0.46 -24.17
CA SER A 178 12.90 0.66 -24.46
C SER A 178 13.98 0.41 -25.53
N MET A 179 13.95 -0.75 -26.19
CA MET A 179 14.95 -1.26 -27.14
C MET A 179 16.29 -1.65 -26.50
N ASN A 180 16.28 -1.98 -25.20
CA ASN A 180 17.43 -2.55 -24.49
C ASN A 180 17.18 -4.05 -24.24
N ALA A 181 16.92 -4.80 -25.30
CA ALA A 181 16.45 -6.19 -25.23
C ALA A 181 17.43 -7.14 -24.52
N VAL A 182 18.75 -6.98 -24.72
CA VAL A 182 19.75 -7.89 -24.14
C VAL A 182 19.73 -7.85 -22.61
N GLU A 183 19.82 -6.67 -22.01
CA GLU A 183 19.77 -6.54 -20.55
C GLU A 183 18.35 -6.81 -20.02
N GLY A 184 17.33 -6.40 -20.79
CA GLY A 184 15.94 -6.62 -20.41
C GLY A 184 15.55 -8.10 -20.34
N GLU A 185 15.97 -8.90 -21.32
CA GLU A 185 15.80 -10.35 -21.32
C GLU A 185 16.52 -11.01 -20.16
N LYS A 186 17.76 -10.60 -19.90
CA LYS A 186 18.55 -11.11 -18.77
C LYS A 186 17.80 -10.87 -17.45
N ASN A 187 17.37 -9.63 -17.19
CA ASN A 187 16.62 -9.29 -15.98
C ASN A 187 15.28 -10.02 -15.89
N ALA A 188 14.55 -10.14 -17.01
CA ALA A 188 13.29 -10.88 -17.05
C ALA A 188 13.49 -12.37 -16.74
N ARG A 189 14.53 -13.02 -17.30
CA ARG A 189 14.86 -14.42 -17.03
C ARG A 189 15.29 -14.64 -15.59
N GLU A 190 16.12 -13.76 -15.04
CA GLU A 190 16.55 -13.81 -13.63
C GLU A 190 15.33 -13.71 -12.70
N ALA A 191 14.42 -12.75 -12.96
CA ALA A 191 13.18 -12.62 -12.19
C ALA A 191 12.29 -13.86 -12.31
N MET A 192 12.06 -14.36 -13.53
CA MET A 192 11.27 -15.56 -13.78
C MET A 192 11.89 -16.82 -13.18
N ALA A 193 13.20 -16.87 -12.94
CA ALA A 193 13.83 -17.99 -12.24
C ALA A 193 13.44 -18.05 -10.75
N LEU A 194 13.16 -16.89 -10.15
CA LEU A 194 12.75 -16.75 -8.75
C LEU A 194 11.22 -16.83 -8.55
N ILE A 195 10.45 -16.49 -9.59
CA ILE A 195 8.99 -16.55 -9.56
C ILE A 195 8.53 -17.95 -9.99
N ASP A 196 8.12 -18.76 -9.01
CA ASP A 196 7.54 -20.08 -9.22
C ASP A 196 6.05 -20.13 -8.80
N GLU A 197 5.43 -21.31 -8.85
CA GLU A 197 4.01 -21.49 -8.50
C GLU A 197 3.69 -21.23 -7.02
N LYS A 198 4.70 -21.29 -6.16
CA LYS A 198 4.59 -21.11 -4.71
C LYS A 198 4.95 -19.69 -4.29
N PHE A 199 5.51 -18.90 -5.19
CA PHE A 199 5.86 -17.52 -4.95
C PHE A 199 4.62 -16.71 -4.53
N GLU A 200 4.72 -16.02 -3.41
CA GLU A 200 3.69 -15.11 -2.93
C GLU A 200 4.18 -13.68 -3.17
N PRO A 201 3.61 -12.96 -4.15
CA PRO A 201 4.00 -11.59 -4.40
C PRO A 201 3.60 -10.69 -3.22
N SER A 202 4.40 -9.66 -2.98
CA SER A 202 4.06 -8.62 -2.02
C SER A 202 2.78 -7.88 -2.44
N THR A 203 2.08 -7.27 -1.50
CA THR A 203 0.90 -6.44 -1.81
C THR A 203 1.21 -5.29 -2.77
N ALA A 204 2.47 -4.83 -2.79
CA ALA A 204 2.96 -3.79 -3.68
C ALA A 204 2.96 -4.18 -5.16
N THR A 205 3.26 -5.44 -5.47
CA THR A 205 3.52 -5.91 -6.85
C THR A 205 2.59 -7.01 -7.32
N ALA A 206 1.78 -7.59 -6.42
CA ALA A 206 0.83 -8.66 -6.73
C ALA A 206 -0.12 -8.33 -7.89
N GLY A 207 -0.61 -7.08 -7.95
CA GLY A 207 -1.56 -6.66 -8.98
C GLY A 207 -1.00 -6.57 -10.40
N VAL A 208 0.32 -6.60 -10.57
CA VAL A 208 0.98 -6.39 -11.88
C VAL A 208 1.75 -7.61 -12.37
N ILE A 209 1.84 -8.67 -11.56
CA ILE A 209 2.66 -9.83 -11.93
C ILE A 209 2.05 -10.61 -13.11
N SER A 210 0.72 -10.79 -13.14
CA SER A 210 0.02 -11.53 -14.19
C SER A 210 0.12 -10.80 -15.54
N SER A 211 -0.09 -9.48 -15.55
CA SER A 211 0.05 -8.66 -16.77
C SER A 211 1.49 -8.61 -17.26
N GLY A 212 2.47 -8.54 -16.34
CA GLY A 212 3.89 -8.62 -16.69
C GLY A 212 4.26 -9.95 -17.35
N MET A 213 3.76 -11.06 -16.81
CA MET A 213 3.97 -12.40 -17.41
C MET A 213 3.32 -12.54 -18.79
N LEU A 214 2.14 -11.95 -19.01
CA LEU A 214 1.51 -11.95 -20.33
C LEU A 214 2.35 -11.21 -21.37
N ILE A 215 2.92 -10.05 -21.01
CA ILE A 215 3.82 -9.30 -21.90
C ILE A 215 5.06 -10.13 -22.26
N LEU A 216 5.63 -10.86 -21.29
CA LEU A 216 6.77 -11.72 -21.54
C LEU A 216 6.43 -12.96 -22.35
N GLU A 217 5.24 -13.56 -22.17
CA GLU A 217 4.75 -14.64 -23.03
C GLU A 217 4.74 -14.21 -24.50
N GLU A 218 4.13 -13.05 -24.78
CA GLU A 218 4.05 -12.51 -26.13
C GLU A 218 5.45 -12.24 -26.70
N TYR A 219 6.32 -11.60 -25.90
CA TYR A 219 7.70 -11.31 -26.29
C TYR A 219 8.49 -12.57 -26.64
N PHE A 220 8.51 -13.56 -25.75
CA PHE A 220 9.27 -14.80 -25.98
C PHE A 220 8.71 -15.62 -27.13
N THR A 221 7.39 -15.58 -27.36
CA THR A 221 6.77 -16.18 -28.55
C THR A 221 7.29 -15.54 -29.83
N GLN A 222 7.35 -14.21 -29.88
CA GLN A 222 7.89 -13.48 -31.03
C GLN A 222 9.39 -13.72 -31.22
N ALA A 223 10.14 -13.89 -30.13
CA ALA A 223 11.57 -14.21 -30.16
C ALA A 223 11.88 -15.67 -30.52
N GLY A 224 10.87 -16.56 -30.56
CA GLY A 224 11.02 -17.99 -30.82
C GLY A 224 11.46 -18.82 -29.61
N ASP A 225 11.49 -18.24 -28.41
CA ASP A 225 11.80 -18.94 -27.15
C ASP A 225 10.52 -19.53 -26.55
N MET A 226 10.10 -20.67 -27.12
CA MET A 226 8.86 -21.34 -26.75
C MET A 226 8.86 -21.90 -25.32
N GLU A 227 10.03 -22.22 -24.77
CA GLU A 227 10.16 -22.71 -23.40
C GLU A 227 9.81 -21.60 -22.40
N MET A 228 10.43 -20.43 -22.56
CA MET A 228 10.14 -19.28 -21.71
C MET A 228 8.71 -18.77 -21.91
N ALA A 229 8.20 -18.77 -23.14
CA ALA A 229 6.81 -18.41 -23.41
C ALA A 229 5.83 -19.34 -22.68
N ALA A 230 6.04 -20.66 -22.74
CA ALA A 230 5.21 -21.63 -22.03
C ALA A 230 5.28 -21.45 -20.50
N LYS A 231 6.46 -21.14 -19.97
CA LYS A 231 6.64 -20.82 -18.55
C LYS A 231 5.86 -19.56 -18.16
N ALA A 232 6.01 -18.47 -18.90
CA ALA A 232 5.30 -17.22 -18.67
C ALA A 232 3.78 -17.44 -18.69
N LYS A 233 3.27 -18.15 -19.70
CA LYS A 233 1.85 -18.53 -19.82
C LYS A 233 1.33 -19.29 -18.60
N LYS A 234 2.09 -20.27 -18.11
CA LYS A 234 1.73 -21.01 -16.89
C LYS A 234 1.62 -20.07 -15.69
N MET A 235 2.57 -19.13 -15.56
CA MET A 235 2.56 -18.16 -14.47
C MET A 235 1.38 -17.18 -14.57
N VAL A 236 0.95 -16.78 -15.77
CA VAL A 236 -0.26 -15.96 -15.95
C VAL A 236 -1.45 -16.61 -15.25
N GLU A 237 -1.71 -17.90 -15.49
CA GLU A 237 -2.85 -18.60 -14.87
C GLU A 237 -2.73 -18.70 -13.34
N VAL A 238 -1.52 -18.95 -12.82
CA VAL A 238 -1.28 -19.02 -11.36
C VAL A 238 -1.55 -17.68 -10.68
N PHE A 239 -1.11 -16.58 -11.28
CA PHE A 239 -1.17 -15.26 -10.67
C PHE A 239 -2.41 -14.44 -11.03
N LYS A 240 -3.25 -14.92 -11.95
CA LYS A 240 -4.55 -14.31 -12.29
C LYS A 240 -5.42 -14.01 -11.08
N LYS A 241 -5.27 -14.79 -10.00
CA LYS A 241 -5.98 -14.57 -8.72
C LYS A 241 -5.66 -13.22 -8.05
N TYR A 242 -4.50 -12.63 -8.37
CA TYR A 242 -4.04 -11.35 -7.83
C TYR A 242 -4.36 -10.15 -8.75
N ASP A 243 -4.90 -10.40 -9.94
CA ASP A 243 -5.30 -9.35 -10.86
C ASP A 243 -6.37 -8.44 -10.21
N PRO A 244 -6.17 -7.10 -10.20
CA PRO A 244 -7.14 -6.16 -9.64
C PRO A 244 -8.56 -6.38 -10.17
N GLU A 245 -8.73 -6.71 -11.46
CA GLU A 245 -10.06 -6.94 -12.04
C GLU A 245 -10.74 -8.18 -11.45
N VAL A 246 -9.98 -9.25 -11.21
CA VAL A 246 -10.49 -10.49 -10.62
C VAL A 246 -10.81 -10.28 -9.15
N LEU A 247 -9.97 -9.56 -8.42
CA LEU A 247 -10.19 -9.21 -7.03
C LEU A 247 -11.42 -8.32 -6.84
N ASP A 248 -11.62 -7.34 -7.71
CA ASP A 248 -12.77 -6.44 -7.62
C ASP A 248 -14.08 -7.15 -7.97
N LYS A 249 -14.08 -8.05 -8.96
CA LYS A 249 -15.22 -8.93 -9.24
C LYS A 249 -15.58 -9.80 -8.03
N LYS A 250 -14.58 -10.43 -7.39
CA LYS A 250 -14.80 -11.21 -6.16
C LYS A 250 -15.37 -10.37 -5.02
N LYS A 251 -14.81 -9.18 -4.77
CA LYS A 251 -15.33 -8.25 -3.73
C LYS A 251 -16.77 -7.81 -4.02
N GLN A 252 -17.12 -7.59 -5.28
CA GLN A 252 -18.50 -7.28 -5.67
C GLN A 252 -19.44 -8.47 -5.46
N GLU A 253 -18.99 -9.69 -5.77
CA GLU A 253 -19.74 -10.92 -5.53
C GLU A 253 -19.93 -11.20 -4.04
N GLU A 254 -18.90 -11.02 -3.21
CA GLU A 254 -18.99 -11.12 -1.75
C GLU A 254 -19.94 -10.07 -1.16
N LYS A 255 -19.90 -8.83 -1.65
CA LYS A 255 -20.88 -7.80 -1.26
C LYS A 255 -22.30 -8.22 -1.65
N LYS A 256 -22.50 -8.81 -2.84
CA LYS A 256 -23.80 -9.33 -3.29
C LYS A 256 -24.25 -10.54 -2.45
N GLN A 257 -23.35 -11.44 -2.07
CA GLN A 257 -23.66 -12.58 -1.21
C GLN A 257 -24.00 -12.14 0.21
N LYS A 258 -23.22 -11.25 0.82
CA LYS A 258 -23.52 -10.65 2.13
C LYS A 258 -24.85 -9.87 2.10
N ALA A 259 -25.18 -9.21 1.00
CA ALA A 259 -26.48 -8.57 0.83
C ALA A 259 -27.62 -9.60 0.76
N LYS A 260 -27.44 -10.71 0.04
CA LYS A 260 -28.41 -11.82 0.00
C LYS A 260 -28.57 -12.52 1.34
N GLU A 261 -27.49 -12.76 2.08
CA GLU A 261 -27.53 -13.32 3.44
C GLU A 261 -28.26 -12.39 4.40
N LYS A 262 -27.97 -11.08 4.35
CA LYS A 262 -28.71 -10.08 5.14
C LYS A 262 -30.19 -10.01 4.76
N ASP A 263 -30.52 -10.13 3.47
CA ASP A 263 -31.90 -10.13 2.99
C ASP A 263 -32.65 -11.42 3.40
N VAL A 264 -31.99 -12.58 3.36
CA VAL A 264 -32.52 -13.86 3.88
C VAL A 264 -32.70 -13.81 5.40
N VAL A 265 -31.76 -13.22 6.12
CA VAL A 265 -31.85 -13.01 7.57
C VAL A 265 -33.00 -12.05 7.89
N MET A 266 -33.16 -10.95 7.14
CA MET A 266 -34.31 -10.06 7.31
C MET A 266 -35.65 -10.74 6.98
N LYS A 267 -35.71 -11.60 5.95
CA LYS A 267 -36.91 -12.41 5.67
C LYS A 267 -37.20 -13.45 6.77
N LYS A 268 -36.19 -13.96 7.46
CA LYS A 268 -36.39 -14.80 8.66
C LYS A 268 -36.84 -14.00 9.90
N PHE A 269 -36.61 -12.68 9.91
CA PHE A 269 -37.10 -11.80 10.97
C PHE A 269 -38.49 -11.22 10.68
N TYR A 270 -38.94 -11.22 9.42
CA TYR A 270 -40.29 -10.83 9.01
C TYR A 270 -41.05 -12.06 8.51
N SER A 271 -41.82 -12.65 9.45
CA SER A 271 -42.89 -13.65 9.33
C SER A 271 -42.53 -15.05 8.82
N ASP A 272 -42.54 -16.02 9.73
CA ASP A 272 -43.41 -17.19 9.55
C ASP A 272 -44.82 -16.79 10.04
N GLU A 273 -45.82 -16.78 9.15
CA GLU A 273 -47.23 -16.57 9.52
C GLU A 273 -47.80 -17.74 10.35
N ASP A 274 -47.02 -18.83 10.46
CA ASP A 274 -47.34 -20.05 11.22
C ASP A 274 -46.53 -20.19 12.53
N ASP A 275 -45.76 -19.17 12.94
CA ASP A 275 -45.02 -19.19 14.21
C ASP A 275 -46.01 -19.11 15.39
N GLU A 276 -46.10 -20.17 16.20
CA GLU A 276 -47.07 -20.32 17.30
C GLU A 276 -46.98 -19.18 18.33
N ASP A 277 -45.81 -18.52 18.43
CA ASP A 277 -45.57 -17.37 19.31
C ASP A 277 -46.27 -16.07 18.85
N ASN A 278 -46.77 -16.00 17.61
CA ASN A 278 -47.46 -14.84 17.06
C ASN A 278 -49.00 -14.96 17.13
N GLN A 279 -49.54 -16.07 17.66
CA GLN A 279 -50.99 -16.28 17.80
C GLN A 279 -51.60 -15.57 19.02
N ASP A 280 -50.77 -15.12 19.98
CA ASP A 280 -51.24 -14.52 21.24
C ASP A 280 -51.33 -12.98 21.23
N LEU A 281 -51.03 -12.30 20.13
CA LEU A 281 -51.31 -10.86 19.99
C LEU A 281 -52.74 -10.59 19.51
N LYS A 282 -53.74 -11.18 20.19
CA LYS A 282 -55.11 -10.70 20.15
C LYS A 282 -55.41 -9.79 21.33
N LYS A 283 -55.67 -8.52 20.99
CA LYS A 283 -56.37 -7.46 21.76
C LYS A 283 -55.49 -6.50 22.58
N GLY A 284 -54.71 -5.68 21.87
CA GLY A 284 -54.41 -4.32 22.32
C GLY A 284 -55.52 -3.36 21.88
N LYS A 285 -56.42 -2.99 22.79
CA LYS A 285 -57.43 -1.95 22.61
C LYS A 285 -56.74 -0.65 22.20
N VAL A 286 -57.01 -0.12 21.00
CA VAL A 286 -56.64 1.25 20.65
C VAL A 286 -57.53 2.18 21.48
N ILE A 287 -56.97 2.78 22.53
CA ILE A 287 -57.57 3.94 23.17
C ILE A 287 -57.16 5.14 22.33
N ILE A 288 -58.08 5.64 21.50
CA ILE A 288 -57.92 6.90 20.79
C ILE A 288 -58.20 7.99 21.81
N ASP A 289 -57.15 8.69 22.25
CA ASP A 289 -57.29 9.92 23.03
C ASP A 289 -58.05 10.96 22.18
N GLN A 290 -59.06 11.57 22.78
CA GLN A 290 -60.10 12.38 22.12
C GLN A 290 -59.65 13.78 21.65
N ASP A 291 -58.39 13.99 21.33
CA ASP A 291 -57.88 15.33 20.93
C ASP A 291 -57.56 15.50 19.43
N VAL A 292 -57.86 14.51 18.59
CA VAL A 292 -57.61 14.63 17.13
C VAL A 292 -58.81 15.21 16.35
N LYS A 293 -59.96 15.44 17.00
CA LYS A 293 -61.15 16.01 16.33
C LYS A 293 -61.16 17.55 16.16
N ASN A 294 -60.09 18.24 16.57
CA ASN A 294 -59.93 19.68 16.34
C ASN A 294 -58.81 20.05 15.34
N ALA A 295 -58.17 19.08 14.69
CA ALA A 295 -57.18 19.34 13.64
C ALA A 295 -57.79 19.44 12.24
N ASP A 296 -58.88 18.70 11.97
CA ASP A 296 -59.52 18.65 10.64
C ASP A 296 -60.42 19.86 10.34
N LYS A 297 -60.68 20.75 11.29
CA LYS A 297 -61.40 22.02 11.05
C LYS A 297 -60.50 23.23 10.78
N LYS A 298 -59.17 23.06 10.83
CA LYS A 298 -58.19 24.13 10.61
C LYS A 298 -57.44 24.03 9.28
N LEU A 299 -57.70 22.99 8.48
CA LEU A 299 -57.15 22.85 7.13
C LEU A 299 -58.11 23.38 6.06
N ASP A 300 -59.42 23.34 6.30
CA ASP A 300 -60.43 23.86 5.35
C ASP A 300 -60.61 25.40 5.39
N GLU A 301 -60.01 26.11 6.36
CA GLU A 301 -60.02 27.59 6.42
C GLU A 301 -58.73 28.22 5.84
N ILE A 302 -57.77 27.42 5.35
CA ILE A 302 -56.50 27.93 4.78
C ILE A 302 -56.46 27.81 3.25
N GLU A 303 -57.37 27.03 2.63
CA GLU A 303 -57.43 26.89 1.17
C GLU A 303 -58.34 27.92 0.45
N ASP A 304 -59.12 28.74 1.17
CA ASP A 304 -59.98 29.79 0.58
C ASP A 304 -59.31 31.19 0.49
N ASP A 305 -58.08 31.37 0.99
CA ASP A 305 -57.35 32.65 0.97
C ASP A 305 -56.22 32.73 -0.09
N PHE A 306 -56.15 31.76 -1.01
CA PHE A 306 -55.14 31.74 -2.10
C PHE A 306 -55.71 31.93 -3.51
N ASP A 307 -57.02 32.20 -3.67
CA ASP A 307 -57.66 32.52 -4.96
C ASP A 307 -58.47 33.84 -4.93
N ASN A 308 -57.84 34.94 -4.44
CA ASN A 308 -58.22 36.33 -4.75
C ASN A 308 -56.99 37.21 -4.99
#